data_AF-A0A8K0KR88-F1
#
_entry.id   AF-A0A8K0KR88-F1
#
_cell.length_a   1.000
_cell.length_b   1.000
_cell.length_c   1.000
_cell.angle_alpha   90.00
_cell.angle_beta   90.00
_cell.angle_gamma   90.00
#
_symmetry.space_group_name_H-M   'P 1'
#
loop_
_entity.id
_entity.type
_entity.pdbx_description
1 polymer ?
#
loop_
_entity_poly.entity_id
_entity_poly.type
_entity_poly.pdbx_seq_one_letter_code
_entity_poly.pdbx_strand_id
1 'polypeptide(L)'
;MSMRYESTMSRRNAFLDNGYLLVEMWGCEFAAYLKVNSETRDYLENHPIAANKPQDPRDGFYGGRTNATKLYHRAKEDGEEIKYIDICSLYPFVNKWKKYPISHPTIYIGSDCPTLSECEGLIKCAVLPPSDLYHPVLPYRCGGKLTFPQCRTCAAECIQMSCPHNNEEREITGTWVSDELKKAVEKGYKVIKMYEVWQYNCTLYDGEKDEGGLFGGYINNFLKIKMEASGWPSGSMTECNA
;
A
#
# COMPACT_ATOMS: atom_id res chain seq x y z
N MET A 1 0.86 -33.55 12.85
CA MET A 1 2.31 -33.30 12.82
C MET A 1 3.00 -33.85 11.57
N SER A 2 2.52 -34.94 10.92
CA SER A 2 3.22 -35.51 9.75
C SER A 2 3.23 -34.60 8.51
N MET A 3 2.16 -33.83 8.25
CA MET A 3 2.08 -32.91 7.10
C MET A 3 3.23 -31.89 6.98
N ARG A 4 3.73 -31.35 8.11
CA ARG A 4 4.84 -30.36 8.05
C ARG A 4 6.15 -31.03 7.66
N TYR A 5 6.44 -32.17 8.25
CA TYR A 5 7.64 -32.95 7.93
C TYR A 5 7.58 -33.42 6.47
N GLU A 6 6.46 -33.99 6.05
CA GLU A 6 6.23 -34.44 4.67
C GLU A 6 6.39 -33.28 3.67
N SER A 7 5.82 -32.10 3.96
CA SER A 7 5.98 -30.91 3.11
C SER A 7 7.44 -30.45 3.03
N THR A 8 8.18 -30.48 4.15
CA THR A 8 9.62 -30.17 4.15
C THR A 8 10.41 -31.17 3.31
N MET A 9 10.16 -32.47 3.47
CA MET A 9 10.84 -33.52 2.69
C MET A 9 10.49 -33.45 1.20
N SER A 10 9.24 -33.15 0.86
CA SER A 10 8.81 -32.95 -0.52
C SER A 10 9.54 -31.77 -1.17
N ARG A 11 9.65 -30.63 -0.46
CA ARG A 11 10.44 -29.48 -0.92
C ARG A 11 11.92 -29.81 -1.08
N ARG A 12 12.50 -30.50 -0.10
CA ARG A 12 13.90 -30.96 -0.14
C ARG A 12 14.16 -31.78 -1.40
N ASN A 13 13.34 -32.80 -1.64
CA ASN A 13 13.49 -33.67 -2.81
C ASN A 13 13.33 -32.89 -4.11
N ALA A 14 12.36 -31.98 -4.20
CA ALA A 14 12.21 -31.13 -5.39
C ALA A 14 13.48 -30.33 -5.72
N PHE A 15 14.19 -29.78 -4.74
CA PHE A 15 15.48 -29.11 -4.99
C PHE A 15 16.56 -30.09 -5.47
N LEU A 16 16.68 -31.24 -4.83
CA LEU A 16 17.69 -32.24 -5.20
C LEU A 16 17.44 -32.81 -6.61
N ASP A 17 16.19 -33.12 -6.93
CA ASP A 17 15.78 -33.67 -8.23
C ASP A 17 16.01 -32.68 -9.39
N ASN A 18 16.03 -31.38 -9.09
CA ASN A 18 16.37 -30.32 -10.05
C ASN A 18 17.86 -29.95 -10.04
N GLY A 19 18.71 -30.74 -9.37
CA GLY A 19 20.17 -30.59 -9.39
C GLY A 19 20.73 -29.46 -8.54
N TYR A 20 19.94 -28.89 -7.61
CA TYR A 20 20.42 -27.86 -6.70
C TYR A 20 21.29 -28.47 -5.59
N LEU A 21 22.40 -27.82 -5.26
CA LEU A 21 23.15 -28.10 -4.04
C LEU A 21 22.36 -27.57 -2.84
N LEU A 22 21.66 -28.47 -2.13
CA LEU A 22 20.87 -28.11 -0.97
C LEU A 22 21.69 -28.25 0.31
N VAL A 23 21.89 -27.13 1.02
CA VAL A 23 22.40 -27.11 2.40
C VAL A 23 21.22 -26.87 3.33
N GLU A 24 20.97 -27.79 4.24
CA GLU A 24 19.84 -27.75 5.17
C GLU A 24 20.34 -27.82 6.62
N MET A 25 19.55 -27.23 7.53
CA MET A 25 19.77 -27.33 8.98
C MET A 25 18.41 -27.29 9.67
N TRP A 26 18.16 -28.18 10.63
CA TRP A 26 16.89 -28.16 11.36
C TRP A 26 16.79 -26.93 12.25
N GLY A 27 15.57 -26.41 12.46
CA GLY A 27 15.36 -25.20 13.25
C GLY A 27 15.88 -25.31 14.70
N CYS A 28 15.82 -26.50 15.32
CA CYS A 28 16.39 -26.73 16.64
C CYS A 28 17.93 -26.72 16.65
N GLU A 29 18.55 -27.30 15.62
CA GLU A 29 20.01 -27.30 15.43
C GLU A 29 20.51 -25.88 15.15
N PHE A 30 19.80 -25.13 14.31
CA PHE A 30 20.12 -23.73 14.03
C PHE A 30 19.99 -22.86 15.28
N ALA A 31 18.94 -23.07 16.08
CA ALA A 31 18.78 -22.38 17.36
C ALA A 31 19.92 -22.71 18.35
N ALA A 32 20.42 -23.94 18.37
CA ALA A 32 21.58 -24.32 19.18
C ALA A 32 22.88 -23.69 18.63
N TYR A 33 23.06 -23.72 17.30
CA TYR A 33 24.19 -23.11 16.60
C TYR A 33 24.29 -21.60 16.89
N LEU A 34 23.17 -20.88 16.85
CA LEU A 34 23.14 -19.44 17.17
C LEU A 34 23.49 -19.13 18.62
N LYS A 35 23.46 -20.07 19.56
CA LYS A 35 23.92 -19.84 20.95
C LYS A 35 25.44 -19.83 21.07
N VAL A 36 26.12 -20.58 20.22
CA VAL A 36 27.58 -20.76 20.28
C VAL A 36 28.33 -19.94 19.23
N ASN A 37 27.69 -19.59 18.12
CA ASN A 37 28.27 -18.75 17.08
C ASN A 37 27.75 -17.31 17.17
N SER A 38 28.50 -16.44 17.84
CA SER A 38 28.16 -15.01 17.96
C SER A 38 28.21 -14.29 16.62
N GLU A 39 29.17 -14.60 15.76
CA GLU A 39 29.31 -13.94 14.44
C GLU A 39 28.08 -14.14 13.56
N THR A 40 27.53 -15.36 13.49
CA THR A 40 26.31 -15.63 12.71
C THR A 40 25.10 -14.95 13.34
N ARG A 41 25.05 -14.88 14.68
CA ARG A 41 23.97 -14.17 15.38
C ARG A 41 24.03 -12.68 15.06
N ASP A 42 25.20 -12.08 15.20
CA ASP A 42 25.45 -10.67 14.91
C ASP A 42 25.14 -10.37 13.44
N TYR A 43 25.49 -11.28 12.52
CA TYR A 43 25.10 -11.19 11.12
C TYR A 43 23.58 -11.17 10.97
N LEU A 44 22.83 -12.10 11.56
CA LEU A 44 21.37 -12.13 11.40
C LEU A 44 20.67 -10.91 12.00
N GLU A 45 21.18 -10.40 13.12
CA GLU A 45 20.63 -9.23 13.80
C GLU A 45 20.91 -7.93 13.04
N ASN A 46 22.04 -7.82 12.33
CA ASN A 46 22.45 -6.60 11.66
C ASN A 46 22.30 -6.64 10.14
N HIS A 47 22.20 -7.82 9.52
CA HIS A 47 22.11 -7.95 8.08
C HIS A 47 20.75 -7.48 7.58
N PRO A 48 20.67 -6.52 6.62
CA PRO A 48 19.42 -5.88 6.21
C PRO A 48 18.30 -6.84 5.81
N ILE A 49 18.65 -7.96 5.17
CA ILE A 49 17.72 -9.01 4.72
C ILE A 49 17.24 -9.89 5.88
N ALA A 50 18.09 -10.16 6.86
CA ALA A 50 17.77 -11.07 7.97
C ALA A 50 17.05 -10.35 9.12
N ALA A 51 17.44 -9.11 9.39
CA ALA A 51 16.86 -8.29 10.45
C ALA A 51 15.42 -7.86 10.14
N ASN A 52 15.06 -7.74 8.86
CA ASN A 52 13.73 -7.32 8.44
C ASN A 52 12.97 -8.50 7.83
N LYS A 53 11.77 -8.78 8.35
CA LYS A 53 10.84 -9.67 7.66
C LYS A 53 10.62 -9.15 6.22
N PRO A 54 10.71 -10.02 5.20
CA PRO A 54 10.38 -9.64 3.82
C PRO A 54 9.00 -8.98 3.75
N GLN A 55 8.87 -7.98 2.90
CA GLN A 55 7.63 -7.28 2.64
C GLN A 55 6.52 -8.25 2.20
N ASP A 56 5.31 -8.11 2.75
CA ASP A 56 4.10 -8.75 2.23
C ASP A 56 3.28 -7.69 1.48
N PRO A 57 2.91 -7.90 0.21
CA PRO A 57 2.12 -6.93 -0.55
C PRO A 57 0.75 -6.66 0.08
N ARG A 58 0.21 -7.58 0.91
CA ARG A 58 -1.04 -7.38 1.65
C ARG A 58 -0.92 -6.31 2.74
N ASP A 59 0.28 -6.02 3.22
CA ASP A 59 0.50 -4.99 4.24
C ASP A 59 0.17 -3.61 3.67
N GLY A 60 0.46 -3.37 2.39
CA GLY A 60 0.13 -2.15 1.66
C GLY A 60 -1.24 -2.14 0.97
N PHE A 61 -2.01 -3.24 1.07
CA PHE A 61 -3.33 -3.32 0.46
C PHE A 61 -4.40 -2.73 1.37
N TYR A 62 -4.74 -1.46 1.20
CA TYR A 62 -5.76 -0.77 1.99
C TYR A 62 -7.08 -0.62 1.22
N GLY A 63 -8.18 -0.48 1.96
CA GLY A 63 -9.49 -0.17 1.39
C GLY A 63 -9.70 1.32 1.16
N GLY A 64 -10.94 1.70 0.84
CA GLY A 64 -11.32 3.10 0.72
C GLY A 64 -11.14 3.89 2.03
N ARG A 65 -10.85 5.18 1.90
CA ARG A 65 -10.79 6.10 3.04
C ARG A 65 -12.20 6.43 3.52
N THR A 66 -12.52 5.98 4.72
CA THR A 66 -13.71 6.43 5.46
C THR A 66 -13.24 7.26 6.66
N ASN A 67 -13.52 8.56 6.65
CA ASN A 67 -13.12 9.47 7.71
C ASN A 67 -14.24 10.47 8.02
N ALA A 68 -14.56 10.64 9.30
CA ALA A 68 -15.53 11.62 9.76
C ALA A 68 -14.80 12.75 10.48
N THR A 69 -14.71 13.92 9.84
CA THR A 69 -14.08 15.11 10.44
C THR A 69 -15.01 15.81 11.43
N LYS A 70 -16.32 15.74 11.20
CA LYS A 70 -17.37 16.27 12.07
C LYS A 70 -18.54 15.30 12.06
N LEU A 71 -18.93 14.82 13.24
CA LEU A 71 -20.01 13.82 13.37
C LEU A 71 -21.39 14.41 13.09
N TYR A 72 -21.60 15.68 13.42
CA TYR A 72 -22.86 16.37 13.18
C TYR A 72 -22.63 17.85 12.86
N HIS A 73 -23.29 18.32 11.81
CA HIS A 73 -23.36 19.74 11.47
C HIS A 73 -24.74 20.05 10.90
N ARG A 74 -25.30 21.14 11.39
CA ARG A 74 -26.49 21.78 10.83
C ARG A 74 -26.06 23.14 10.30
N ALA A 75 -26.49 23.48 9.10
CA ALA A 75 -26.38 24.83 8.57
C ALA A 75 -27.22 25.77 9.44
N LYS A 76 -26.62 26.85 9.96
CA LYS A 76 -27.22 27.77 10.92
C LYS A 76 -27.38 29.18 10.37
N GLU A 77 -26.57 29.58 9.40
CA GLU A 77 -26.58 30.94 8.85
C GLU A 77 -27.37 31.00 7.54
N ASP A 78 -28.04 32.13 7.29
CA ASP A 78 -28.72 32.38 6.02
C ASP A 78 -27.69 32.39 4.88
N GLY A 79 -27.80 31.42 3.97
CA GLY A 79 -26.86 31.21 2.87
C GLY A 79 -25.77 30.16 3.12
N GLU A 80 -25.74 29.51 4.28
CA GLU A 80 -24.86 28.35 4.51
C GLU A 80 -25.41 27.09 3.81
N GLU A 81 -24.62 26.53 2.89
CA GLU A 81 -24.99 25.33 2.13
C GLU A 81 -24.07 24.14 2.46
N ILE A 82 -24.68 22.97 2.62
CA ILE A 82 -23.94 21.70 2.70
C ILE A 82 -23.93 21.06 1.31
N LYS A 83 -22.75 20.93 0.71
CA LYS A 83 -22.57 20.34 -0.62
C LYS A 83 -22.10 18.89 -0.51
N TYR A 84 -22.68 18.03 -1.35
CA TYR A 84 -22.27 16.64 -1.50
C TYR A 84 -21.60 16.45 -2.85
N ILE A 85 -20.42 15.84 -2.85
CA ILE A 85 -19.65 15.53 -4.06
C ILE A 85 -19.47 14.02 -4.08
N ASP A 86 -19.91 13.39 -5.17
CA ASP A 86 -19.70 11.97 -5.43
C ASP A 86 -18.92 11.78 -6.72
N ILE A 87 -17.89 10.92 -6.68
CA ILE A 87 -17.13 10.55 -7.86
C ILE A 87 -17.79 9.33 -8.47
N CYS A 88 -18.57 9.57 -9.54
CA CYS A 88 -19.21 8.52 -10.32
C CYS A 88 -18.18 7.53 -10.86
N SER A 89 -18.16 6.31 -10.31
CA SER A 89 -17.30 5.21 -10.78
C SER A 89 -15.79 5.46 -10.55
N LEU A 90 -15.41 5.88 -9.34
CA LEU A 90 -14.01 6.14 -8.96
C LEU A 90 -13.03 5.01 -9.33
N TYR A 91 -13.29 3.76 -8.91
CA TYR A 91 -12.37 2.65 -9.22
C TYR A 91 -12.28 2.34 -10.72
N PRO A 92 -13.39 2.27 -11.48
CA PRO A 92 -13.33 2.20 -12.95
C PRO A 92 -12.49 3.31 -13.59
N PHE A 93 -12.61 4.55 -13.11
CA PHE A 93 -11.78 5.66 -13.60
C PHE A 93 -10.30 5.41 -13.34
N VAL A 94 -9.94 4.96 -12.12
CA VAL A 94 -8.56 4.61 -11.77
C VAL A 94 -8.04 3.45 -12.62
N ASN A 95 -8.83 2.38 -12.78
CA ASN A 95 -8.49 1.21 -13.59
C ASN A 95 -8.16 1.58 -15.04
N LYS A 96 -8.87 2.55 -15.62
CA LYS A 96 -8.61 3.01 -16.99
C LYS A 96 -7.43 3.96 -17.06
N TRP A 97 -7.42 5.02 -16.24
CA TRP A 97 -6.58 6.19 -16.48
C TRP A 97 -5.33 6.28 -15.61
N LYS A 98 -5.12 5.37 -14.67
CA LYS A 98 -3.95 5.38 -13.79
C LYS A 98 -3.00 4.24 -14.15
N LYS A 99 -1.75 4.41 -13.71
CA LYS A 99 -0.70 3.44 -13.97
C LYS A 99 -0.95 2.16 -13.18
N TYR A 100 -0.63 1.03 -13.80
CA TYR A 100 -0.71 -0.30 -13.17
C TYR A 100 0.64 -1.00 -13.20
N PRO A 101 1.03 -1.65 -12.09
CA PRO A 101 2.21 -2.51 -12.08
C PRO A 101 1.96 -3.75 -12.94
N ILE A 102 2.98 -4.15 -13.68
CA ILE A 102 3.03 -5.36 -14.51
C ILE A 102 4.31 -6.12 -14.21
N SER A 103 4.33 -7.41 -14.56
CA SER A 103 5.46 -8.33 -14.37
C SER A 103 5.88 -8.55 -12.90
N HIS A 104 6.91 -9.36 -12.68
CA HIS A 104 7.48 -9.56 -11.35
C HIS A 104 8.32 -8.35 -10.92
N PRO A 105 8.31 -7.99 -9.63
CA PRO A 105 9.08 -6.85 -9.16
C PRO A 105 10.58 -7.15 -9.12
N THR A 106 11.39 -6.11 -9.32
CA THR A 106 12.78 -6.09 -8.87
C THR A 106 12.81 -5.64 -7.41
N ILE A 107 13.48 -6.38 -6.55
CA ILE A 107 13.51 -6.12 -5.10
C ILE A 107 14.82 -5.42 -4.74
N TYR A 108 14.71 -4.24 -4.14
CA TYR A 108 15.82 -3.48 -3.57
C TYR A 108 15.70 -3.46 -2.04
N ILE A 109 16.82 -3.61 -1.33
CA ILE A 109 16.83 -3.73 0.13
C ILE A 109 17.88 -2.78 0.71
N GLY A 110 17.52 -2.08 1.79
CA GLY A 110 18.44 -1.23 2.53
C GLY A 110 19.06 -0.13 1.66
N SER A 111 20.40 -0.09 1.59
CA SER A 111 21.15 0.92 0.84
C SER A 111 20.93 0.88 -0.68
N ASP A 112 20.47 -0.25 -1.21
CA ASP A 112 20.23 -0.41 -2.64
C ASP A 112 18.88 0.19 -3.07
N CYS A 113 18.07 0.66 -2.11
CA CYS A 113 16.80 1.30 -2.41
C CYS A 113 17.03 2.59 -3.22
N PRO A 114 16.32 2.76 -4.36
CA PRO A 114 16.42 3.98 -5.16
C PRO A 114 15.80 5.18 -4.43
N THR A 115 15.98 6.36 -4.99
CA THR A 115 15.32 7.56 -4.45
C THR A 115 13.80 7.44 -4.59
N LEU A 116 13.04 8.05 -3.67
CA LEU A 116 11.58 7.96 -3.68
C LEU A 116 10.97 8.40 -5.02
N SER A 117 11.55 9.41 -5.68
CA SER A 117 11.09 9.91 -6.98
C SER A 117 11.12 8.85 -8.07
N GLU A 118 12.10 7.95 -8.03
CA GLU A 118 12.34 6.89 -9.02
C GLU A 118 11.56 5.60 -8.71
N CYS A 119 11.04 5.49 -7.48
CA CYS A 119 10.30 4.31 -7.05
C CYS A 119 8.95 4.22 -7.75
N GLU A 120 8.64 3.04 -8.28
CA GLU A 120 7.36 2.68 -8.88
C GLU A 120 6.96 1.30 -8.34
N GLY A 121 6.02 1.27 -7.40
CA GLY A 121 5.57 0.03 -6.78
C GLY A 121 5.26 0.15 -5.29
N LEU A 122 5.68 -0.84 -4.51
CA LEU A 122 5.42 -0.93 -3.07
C LEU A 122 6.69 -0.68 -2.27
N ILE A 123 6.57 0.16 -1.24
CA ILE A 123 7.71 0.60 -0.43
C ILE A 123 7.42 0.33 1.03
N LYS A 124 8.26 -0.47 1.67
CA LYS A 124 8.29 -0.62 3.12
C LYS A 124 9.27 0.39 3.70
N CYS A 125 8.77 1.32 4.50
CA CYS A 125 9.57 2.40 5.06
C CYS A 125 9.07 2.86 6.44
N ALA A 126 9.93 3.61 7.14
CA ALA A 126 9.58 4.42 8.28
C ALA A 126 9.39 5.87 7.84
N VAL A 127 8.30 6.48 8.27
CA VAL A 127 7.96 7.88 7.99
C VAL A 127 7.65 8.63 9.28
N LEU A 128 8.02 9.90 9.31
CA LEU A 128 7.60 10.85 10.33
C LEU A 128 6.51 11.76 9.75
N PRO A 129 5.27 11.65 10.22
CA PRO A 129 4.19 12.55 9.80
C PRO A 129 4.42 13.99 10.31
N PRO A 130 3.86 15.01 9.63
CA PRO A 130 3.68 16.34 10.21
C PRO A 130 2.76 16.28 11.44
N SER A 131 2.74 17.32 12.26
CA SER A 131 1.98 17.37 13.52
C SER A 131 0.61 18.05 13.42
N ASP A 132 0.35 18.78 12.33
CA ASP A 132 -0.77 19.71 12.18
C ASP A 132 -1.54 19.53 10.87
N LEU A 133 -1.54 18.32 10.30
CA LEU A 133 -2.23 18.05 9.04
C LEU A 133 -3.71 17.75 9.26
N TYR A 134 -4.60 18.61 8.73
CA TYR A 134 -6.06 18.44 8.87
C TYR A 134 -6.58 17.12 8.25
N HIS A 135 -5.95 16.68 7.16
CA HIS A 135 -6.26 15.40 6.51
C HIS A 135 -4.97 14.58 6.33
N PRO A 136 -4.62 13.74 7.32
CA PRO A 136 -3.47 12.86 7.21
C PRO A 136 -3.57 11.95 5.99
N VAL A 137 -2.44 11.67 5.35
CA VAL A 137 -2.40 11.01 4.02
C VAL A 137 -2.29 9.51 4.16
N LEU A 138 -1.30 9.04 4.92
CA LEU A 138 -0.94 7.63 4.90
C LEU A 138 -1.87 6.78 5.78
N PRO A 139 -2.41 5.68 5.23
CA PRO A 139 -3.16 4.71 6.01
C PRO A 139 -2.25 3.95 6.98
N TYR A 140 -2.79 3.60 8.14
CA TYR A 140 -2.12 2.78 9.14
C TYR A 140 -3.12 1.85 9.81
N ARG A 141 -2.77 0.56 9.95
CA ARG A 141 -3.60 -0.40 10.68
C ARG A 141 -3.17 -0.43 12.13
N CYS A 142 -4.10 -0.10 13.03
CA CYS A 142 -3.87 -0.14 14.47
C CYS A 142 -5.13 -0.61 15.18
N GLY A 143 -4.99 -1.50 16.17
CA GLY A 143 -6.14 -2.03 16.93
C GLY A 143 -7.22 -2.70 16.07
N GLY A 144 -6.81 -3.35 14.96
CA GLY A 144 -7.74 -3.99 14.02
C GLY A 144 -8.53 -3.03 13.13
N LYS A 145 -8.24 -1.72 13.17
CA LYS A 145 -8.91 -0.69 12.38
C LYS A 145 -7.95 0.00 11.42
N LEU A 146 -8.49 0.49 10.31
CA LEU A 146 -7.78 1.41 9.42
C LEU A 146 -7.92 2.83 9.96
N THR A 147 -6.79 3.46 10.26
CA THR A 147 -6.71 4.84 10.73
C THR A 147 -5.75 5.64 9.85
N PHE A 148 -5.74 6.96 10.03
CA PHE A 148 -4.82 7.87 9.35
C PHE A 148 -4.13 8.76 10.40
N PRO A 149 -3.24 8.21 11.23
CA PRO A 149 -2.66 8.93 12.35
C PRO A 149 -1.44 9.77 11.95
N GLN A 150 -1.12 10.77 12.77
CA GLN A 150 0.11 11.56 12.69
C GLN A 150 1.15 11.16 13.75
N CYS A 151 0.82 10.16 14.57
CA CYS A 151 1.67 9.58 15.60
C CYS A 151 1.29 8.11 15.79
N ARG A 152 2.27 7.22 15.68
CA ARG A 152 2.10 5.78 15.95
C ARG A 152 1.60 5.52 17.37
N THR A 153 2.24 6.10 18.39
CA THR A 153 1.88 5.86 19.79
C THR A 153 0.50 6.39 20.14
N CYS A 154 0.14 7.60 19.70
CA CYS A 154 -1.23 8.12 19.90
C CYS A 154 -2.30 7.22 19.25
N ALA A 155 -2.00 6.63 18.09
CA ALA A 155 -2.93 5.70 17.44
C ALA A 155 -3.09 4.40 18.25
N ALA A 156 -2.01 3.89 18.83
CA ALA A 156 -2.02 2.68 19.63
C ALA A 156 -2.73 2.89 20.98
N GLU A 157 -2.45 4.00 21.65
CA GLU A 157 -2.99 4.33 22.97
C GLU A 157 -4.33 5.09 22.90
N CYS A 158 -4.81 5.37 21.69
CA CYS A 158 -6.04 6.13 21.44
C CYS A 158 -6.05 7.52 22.10
N ILE A 159 -4.90 8.21 22.11
CA ILE A 159 -4.78 9.59 22.62
C ILE A 159 -5.54 10.54 21.69
N GLN A 160 -6.49 11.29 22.25
CA GLN A 160 -7.32 12.26 21.51
C GLN A 160 -6.95 13.73 21.77
N MET A 161 -6.00 13.97 22.67
CA MET A 161 -5.50 15.30 23.00
C MET A 161 -4.22 15.65 22.23
N SER A 162 -3.60 16.79 22.54
CA SER A 162 -2.31 17.17 21.97
C SER A 162 -1.29 16.05 22.19
N CYS A 163 -0.56 15.70 21.12
CA CYS A 163 0.41 14.63 21.12
C CYS A 163 1.62 15.00 22.03
N PRO A 164 1.91 14.24 23.10
CA PRO A 164 3.07 14.50 23.96
C PRO A 164 4.36 13.87 23.45
N HIS A 165 4.26 13.04 22.41
CA HIS A 165 5.33 12.16 21.95
C HIS A 165 6.39 12.86 21.11
N ASN A 166 7.62 12.39 21.24
CA ASN A 166 8.75 12.83 20.43
C ASN A 166 8.70 12.24 19.01
N ASN A 167 9.64 12.62 18.14
CA ASN A 167 9.64 12.15 16.75
C ASN A 167 9.78 10.63 16.61
N GLU A 168 10.64 9.98 17.39
CA GLU A 168 10.87 8.53 17.33
C GLU A 168 9.62 7.73 17.73
N GLU A 169 8.89 8.22 18.73
CA GLU A 169 7.62 7.63 19.16
C GLU A 169 6.52 7.83 18.11
N ARG A 170 6.53 8.97 17.42
CA ARG A 170 5.56 9.33 16.38
C ARG A 170 5.76 8.57 15.08
N GLU A 171 6.98 8.17 14.75
CA GLU A 171 7.33 7.47 13.51
C GLU A 171 6.43 6.26 13.25
N ILE A 172 5.96 6.16 12.01
CA ILE A 172 5.10 5.08 11.54
C ILE A 172 5.93 4.24 10.56
N THR A 173 6.00 2.94 10.82
CA THR A 173 6.55 1.97 9.87
C THR A 173 5.42 1.22 9.20
N GLY A 174 5.48 1.12 7.88
CA GLY A 174 4.45 0.47 7.08
C GLY A 174 4.89 0.25 5.65
N THR A 175 3.97 -0.30 4.85
CA THR A 175 4.15 -0.55 3.43
C THR A 175 3.11 0.26 2.68
N TRP A 176 3.53 1.09 1.72
CA TRP A 176 2.62 1.93 0.94
C TRP A 176 2.96 1.88 -0.55
N VAL A 177 1.98 2.23 -1.38
CA VAL A 177 2.26 2.45 -2.80
C VAL A 177 3.10 3.72 -2.95
N SER A 178 4.09 3.68 -3.84
CA SER A 178 5.00 4.78 -4.14
C SER A 178 4.27 6.12 -4.37
N ASP A 179 3.13 6.13 -5.06
CA ASP A 179 2.32 7.34 -5.27
C ASP A 179 1.74 7.94 -3.99
N GLU A 180 1.26 7.10 -3.07
CA GLU A 180 0.75 7.56 -1.78
C GLU A 180 1.87 8.17 -0.94
N LEU A 181 3.06 7.55 -0.98
CA LEU A 181 4.23 8.02 -0.27
C LEU A 181 4.78 9.34 -0.86
N LYS A 182 4.86 9.44 -2.20
CA LYS A 182 5.17 10.69 -2.91
C LYS A 182 4.19 11.80 -2.49
N LYS A 183 2.88 11.50 -2.46
CA LYS A 183 1.85 12.45 -2.01
C LYS A 183 1.99 12.82 -0.54
N ALA A 184 2.38 11.89 0.32
CA ALA A 184 2.60 12.17 1.74
C ALA A 184 3.78 13.13 1.92
N VAL A 185 4.88 12.94 1.20
CA VAL A 185 6.03 13.85 1.23
C VAL A 185 5.64 15.26 0.77
N GLU A 186 4.83 15.41 -0.28
CA GLU A 186 4.27 16.71 -0.68
C GLU A 186 3.43 17.38 0.44
N LYS A 187 2.85 16.59 1.34
CA LYS A 187 2.08 17.06 2.49
C LYS A 187 2.91 17.21 3.78
N GLY A 188 4.24 17.13 3.68
CA GLY A 188 5.16 17.40 4.79
C GLY A 188 5.59 16.17 5.58
N TYR A 189 5.28 14.96 5.12
CA TYR A 189 5.86 13.74 5.71
C TYR A 189 7.35 13.65 5.38
N LYS A 190 8.14 13.12 6.31
CA LYS A 190 9.56 12.84 6.09
C LYS A 190 9.78 11.33 6.03
N VAL A 191 10.42 10.84 4.97
CA VAL A 191 10.87 9.45 4.92
C VAL A 191 12.15 9.35 5.75
N ILE A 192 12.09 8.56 6.83
CA ILE A 192 13.22 8.39 7.76
C ILE A 192 14.14 7.28 7.25
N LYS A 193 13.55 6.16 6.81
CA LYS A 193 14.30 5.01 6.31
C LYS A 193 13.45 4.18 5.36
N MET A 194 14.01 3.82 4.20
CA MET A 194 13.44 2.80 3.32
C MET A 194 14.11 1.46 3.65
N TYR A 195 13.29 0.43 3.86
CA TYR A 195 13.77 -0.91 4.19
C TYR A 195 13.81 -1.80 2.96
N GLU A 196 12.74 -1.75 2.16
CA GLU A 196 12.56 -2.62 1.00
C GLU A 196 11.67 -1.91 -0.04
N VAL A 197 12.04 -2.02 -1.32
CA VAL A 197 11.27 -1.50 -2.45
C VAL A 197 11.03 -2.64 -3.42
N TRP A 198 9.76 -2.88 -3.73
CA TRP A 198 9.34 -3.75 -4.81
C TRP A 198 9.04 -2.87 -6.02
N GLN A 199 10.03 -2.77 -6.91
CA GLN A 199 9.96 -1.96 -8.12
C GLN A 199 9.28 -2.74 -9.24
N TYR A 200 8.21 -2.20 -9.79
CA TYR A 200 7.49 -2.78 -10.91
C TYR A 200 7.72 -1.97 -12.18
N ASN A 201 7.69 -2.67 -13.31
CA ASN A 201 7.37 -2.00 -14.56
C ASN A 201 5.90 -1.56 -14.51
N CYS A 202 5.59 -0.40 -15.07
CA CYS A 202 4.24 0.13 -15.08
C CYS A 202 3.74 0.30 -16.51
N THR A 203 2.45 0.07 -16.71
CA THR A 203 1.74 0.47 -17.93
C THR A 203 0.71 1.54 -17.60
N LEU A 204 0.50 2.48 -18.51
CA LEU A 204 -0.49 3.55 -18.41
C LEU A 204 -1.26 3.60 -19.72
N TYR A 205 -2.57 3.77 -19.63
CA TYR A 205 -3.42 3.93 -20.81
C TYR A 205 -3.21 5.32 -21.43
N ASP A 206 -2.94 5.34 -22.73
CA ASP A 206 -2.86 6.52 -23.57
C ASP A 206 -4.20 6.67 -24.30
N GLY A 207 -4.98 7.68 -23.91
CA GLY A 207 -6.29 7.94 -24.50
C GLY A 207 -6.25 8.55 -25.90
N GLU A 208 -5.10 9.13 -26.33
CA GLU A 208 -4.96 9.67 -27.68
C GLU A 208 -4.68 8.56 -28.69
N LYS A 209 -3.91 7.55 -28.28
CA LYS A 209 -3.55 6.40 -29.13
C LYS A 209 -4.46 5.18 -28.94
N ASP A 210 -5.29 5.18 -27.90
CA ASP A 210 -6.09 4.04 -27.47
C ASP A 210 -5.23 2.78 -27.19
N GLU A 211 -4.06 2.99 -26.60
CA GLU A 211 -3.06 1.95 -26.33
C GLU A 211 -2.60 1.94 -24.88
N GLY A 212 -1.97 0.84 -24.44
CA GLY A 212 -1.46 0.70 -23.07
C GLY A 212 -2.56 0.50 -22.02
N GLY A 213 -2.18 0.51 -20.75
CA GLY A 213 -3.07 0.19 -19.65
C GLY A 213 -3.53 -1.28 -19.65
N LEU A 214 -4.14 -1.73 -18.55
CA LEU A 214 -4.64 -3.11 -18.45
C LEU A 214 -6.14 -3.22 -18.72
N PHE A 215 -6.90 -2.17 -18.42
CA PHE A 215 -8.36 -2.24 -18.34
C PHE A 215 -9.08 -1.29 -19.30
N GLY A 216 -8.37 -0.58 -20.19
CA GLY A 216 -8.95 0.44 -21.08
C GLY A 216 -10.18 -0.07 -21.86
N GLY A 217 -9.99 -1.13 -22.64
CA GLY A 217 -11.07 -1.74 -23.42
C GLY A 217 -12.22 -2.29 -22.58
N TYR A 218 -11.92 -2.97 -21.47
CA TYR A 218 -12.93 -3.48 -20.53
C TYR A 218 -13.78 -2.35 -19.97
N ILE A 219 -13.16 -1.29 -19.45
CA ILE A 219 -13.86 -0.16 -18.85
C ILE A 219 -14.70 0.59 -19.89
N ASN A 220 -14.18 0.80 -21.11
CA ASN A 220 -14.93 1.43 -22.20
C ASN A 220 -16.22 0.68 -22.51
N ASN A 221 -16.13 -0.64 -22.65
CA ASN A 221 -17.28 -1.48 -22.96
C ASN A 221 -18.36 -1.41 -21.86
N PHE A 222 -17.98 -1.61 -20.59
CA PHE A 222 -18.96 -1.63 -19.51
C PHE A 222 -19.49 -0.25 -19.11
N LEU A 223 -18.69 0.82 -19.27
CA LEU A 223 -19.20 2.18 -19.09
C LEU A 223 -20.22 2.56 -20.16
N LYS A 224 -19.99 2.17 -21.42
CA LYS A 224 -20.97 2.36 -22.50
C LYS A 224 -22.29 1.68 -22.16
N ILE A 225 -22.25 0.39 -21.81
CA ILE A 225 -23.46 -0.38 -21.43
C ILE A 225 -24.18 0.28 -20.26
N LYS A 226 -23.44 0.71 -19.22
CA LYS A 226 -24.02 1.41 -18.06
C LYS A 226 -24.76 2.69 -18.48
N MET A 227 -24.16 3.49 -19.38
CA MET A 227 -24.78 4.72 -19.87
C MET A 227 -26.04 4.43 -20.70
N GLU A 228 -25.97 3.48 -21.64
CA GLU A 228 -27.09 3.09 -22.49
C GLU A 228 -28.28 2.53 -21.68
N ALA A 229 -28.00 1.82 -20.58
CA ALA A 229 -29.02 1.30 -19.68
C ALA A 229 -29.63 2.35 -18.72
N SER A 230 -28.97 3.50 -18.53
CA SER A 230 -29.43 4.54 -17.58
C SER A 230 -30.56 5.42 -18.14
N GLY A 231 -30.88 5.27 -19.43
CA GLY A 231 -31.89 6.10 -20.10
C GLY A 231 -31.42 7.54 -20.33
N TRP A 232 -32.31 8.35 -20.91
CA TRP A 232 -32.02 9.75 -21.21
C TRP A 232 -32.19 10.64 -19.98
N PRO A 233 -31.38 11.70 -19.80
CA PRO A 233 -31.55 12.67 -18.73
C PRO A 233 -32.93 13.35 -18.79
N SER A 234 -33.54 13.60 -17.63
CA SER A 234 -34.81 14.31 -17.52
C SER A 234 -34.71 15.70 -18.16
N GLY A 235 -35.54 15.96 -19.19
CA GLY A 235 -35.55 17.21 -19.97
C GLY A 235 -35.02 17.06 -21.40
N SER A 236 -34.45 15.90 -21.75
CA SER A 236 -34.11 15.57 -23.13
C SER A 236 -35.39 15.11 -23.85
N MET A 237 -36.05 16.00 -24.60
CA MET A 237 -37.13 15.58 -25.51
C MET A 237 -36.51 14.77 -26.65
N THR A 238 -36.84 13.49 -26.74
CA THR A 238 -36.60 12.72 -27.96
C THR A 238 -37.52 13.26 -29.04
N GLU A 239 -36.97 13.76 -30.14
CA GLU A 239 -37.74 13.89 -31.38
C GLU A 239 -38.09 12.47 -31.84
N CYS A 240 -39.20 11.93 -31.32
CA CYS A 240 -39.94 10.89 -32.02
C CYS A 240 -40.93 11.62 -32.92
N ASN A 241 -40.45 12.10 -34.07
CA ASN A 241 -41.32 12.43 -35.19
C ASN A 241 -41.02 11.47 -36.35
N ALA A 242 -42.05 10.65 -36.62
CA ALA A 242 -42.25 9.68 -37.71
C ALA A 242 -41.54 8.32 -37.60
#